data_AF-A0A3C1UYQ1-F1
#
_entry.id   AF-A0A3C1UYQ1-F1
#
_cell.length_a   1.000
_cell.length_b   1.000
_cell.length_c   1.000
_cell.angle_alpha   90.00
_cell.angle_beta   90.00
_cell.angle_gamma   90.00
#
_symmetry.space_group_name_H-M   'P 1'
#
loop_
_entity.id
_entity.type
_entity.pdbx_description
1 polymer ?
#
loop_
_entity_poly.entity_id
_entity_poly.type
_entity_poly.pdbx_seq_one_letter_code
_entity_poly.pdbx_strand_id
1 'polypeptide(L)'
;MKKFLGLTSISIAGAVLISGILLSLSGEKFSAQNPVSNISQPLVSGECRYWLRDYHGYLAVFGEEKDEPEMIFQVFTRNLPQYDQQALQNGIGVRDYEELIARIEDFIS
;
A
#
# COMPACT_ATOMS: atom_id res chain seq x y z
N MET A 1 30.43 6.05 40.93
CA MET A 1 30.02 4.77 40.31
C MET A 1 28.88 4.18 41.13
N LYS A 2 27.66 4.18 40.59
CA LYS A 2 26.50 3.41 41.04
C LYS A 2 25.54 3.38 39.85
N LYS A 3 25.50 2.22 39.19
CA LYS A 3 24.71 1.93 38.01
C LYS A 3 23.38 1.43 38.55
N PHE A 4 22.29 2.17 38.36
CA PHE A 4 20.95 1.70 38.68
C PHE A 4 20.16 1.53 37.40
N LEU A 5 20.13 0.26 37.00
CA LEU A 5 19.29 -0.35 36.00
C LEU A 5 17.84 -0.26 36.49
N GLY A 6 16.96 0.36 35.72
CA GLY A 6 15.52 0.40 35.97
C GLY A 6 14.76 0.13 34.67
N LEU A 7 14.57 -1.16 34.36
CA LEU A 7 13.60 -1.61 33.36
C LEU A 7 12.20 -1.45 33.96
N THR A 8 11.39 -0.55 33.42
CA THR A 8 9.94 -0.53 33.66
C THR A 8 9.20 -0.37 32.35
N SER A 9 8.58 -1.47 31.95
CA SER A 9 7.41 -1.64 31.09
C SER A 9 6.64 -0.37 30.68
N ILE A 10 6.45 -0.17 29.37
CA ILE A 10 5.18 0.35 28.87
C ILE A 10 4.54 -0.73 28.02
N SER A 11 3.37 -1.17 28.49
CA SER A 11 2.53 -2.21 27.93
C SER A 11 2.03 -1.85 26.54
N ILE A 12 1.97 -2.88 25.68
CA ILE A 12 1.21 -2.91 24.45
C ILE A 12 -0.26 -2.64 24.79
N ALA A 13 -0.76 -1.46 24.40
CA ALA A 13 -2.19 -1.20 24.37
C ALA A 13 -2.67 -1.44 22.95
N GLY A 14 -3.05 -2.69 22.67
CA GLY A 14 -3.87 -3.02 21.52
C GLY A 14 -5.23 -2.36 21.66
N ALA A 15 -5.54 -1.45 20.75
CA ALA A 15 -6.89 -0.93 20.54
C ALA A 15 -7.22 -1.08 19.06
N VAL A 16 -7.60 -2.29 18.66
CA VAL A 16 -8.44 -2.49 17.49
C VAL A 16 -9.85 -2.09 17.89
N LEU A 17 -10.30 -0.92 17.44
CA LEU A 17 -11.71 -0.64 17.24
C LEU A 17 -11.84 0.08 15.89
N ILE A 18 -11.94 -0.76 14.85
CA ILE A 18 -12.50 -0.38 13.57
C ILE A 18 -13.99 -0.13 13.83
N SER A 19 -14.41 1.12 13.77
CA SER A 19 -15.82 1.49 13.68
C SER A 19 -15.95 2.42 12.48
N GLY A 20 -16.52 1.85 11.42
CA GLY A 20 -16.73 2.55 10.19
C GLY A 20 -17.93 3.49 10.21
N ILE A 21 -17.97 4.25 9.11
CA ILE A 21 -19.17 4.69 8.39
C ILE A 21 -19.89 5.90 9.01
N LEU A 22 -19.66 7.10 8.45
CA LEU A 22 -20.60 7.72 7.50
C LEU A 22 -20.06 9.07 6.99
N LEU A 23 -20.09 9.21 5.66
CA LEU A 23 -19.80 10.43 4.92
C LEU A 23 -20.69 11.60 5.38
N SER A 24 -20.08 12.75 5.66
CA SER A 24 -20.77 14.04 5.62
C SER A 24 -20.33 14.81 4.37
N LEU A 25 -21.15 14.67 3.34
CA LEU A 25 -21.13 15.46 2.11
C LEU A 25 -21.50 16.90 2.44
N SER A 26 -20.59 17.84 2.19
CA SER A 26 -20.92 19.25 1.94
C SER A 26 -20.24 19.65 0.64
N GLY A 27 -20.79 19.12 -0.45
CA GLY A 27 -20.57 19.60 -1.80
C GLY A 27 -21.94 20.01 -2.35
N GLU A 28 -22.21 21.30 -2.30
CA GLU A 28 -23.37 21.94 -2.91
C GLU A 28 -23.46 21.56 -4.41
N LYS A 29 -24.62 21.03 -4.78
CA LYS A 29 -25.29 21.07 -6.09
C LYS A 29 -24.44 21.55 -7.29
N PHE A 30 -23.98 20.61 -8.11
CA PHE A 30 -23.95 20.84 -9.56
C PHE A 30 -24.55 19.64 -10.28
N SER A 31 -25.74 19.87 -10.81
CA SER A 31 -26.49 18.95 -11.66
C SER A 31 -25.90 19.03 -13.07
N ALA A 32 -25.27 17.94 -13.52
CA ALA A 32 -25.08 17.67 -14.95
C ALA A 32 -25.19 16.17 -15.19
N GLN A 33 -26.12 15.84 -16.07
CA GLN A 33 -26.58 14.51 -16.46
C GLN A 33 -25.43 13.63 -16.96
N ASN A 34 -25.37 12.36 -16.52
CA ASN A 34 -25.01 11.19 -17.32
C ASN A 34 -25.26 9.93 -16.46
N PRO A 35 -25.86 8.84 -16.99
CA PRO A 35 -25.99 7.60 -16.25
C PRO A 35 -24.61 6.95 -16.17
N VAL A 36 -23.85 7.27 -15.12
CA VAL A 36 -22.67 6.49 -14.78
C VAL A 36 -23.19 5.13 -14.36
N SER A 37 -23.05 4.18 -15.28
CA SER A 37 -23.06 2.76 -14.99
C SER A 37 -22.39 2.54 -13.66
N ASN A 38 -23.13 1.96 -12.72
CA ASN A 38 -22.58 1.34 -11.54
C ASN A 38 -21.65 0.24 -12.03
N ILE A 39 -20.41 0.61 -12.39
CA ILE A 39 -19.32 -0.35 -12.53
C ILE A 39 -18.99 -0.68 -11.09
N SER A 40 -19.80 -1.58 -10.52
CA SER A 40 -19.29 -2.56 -9.59
C SER A 40 -18.11 -3.18 -10.32
N GLN A 41 -16.93 -2.61 -10.08
CA GLN A 41 -15.67 -3.23 -10.47
C GLN A 41 -15.80 -4.66 -9.95
N PRO A 42 -15.57 -5.69 -10.79
CA PRO A 42 -15.46 -7.01 -10.24
C PRO A 42 -14.34 -6.91 -9.21
N LEU A 43 -14.69 -7.07 -7.92
CA LEU A 43 -13.76 -7.44 -6.89
C LEU A 43 -13.20 -8.79 -7.36
N VAL A 44 -12.22 -8.73 -8.24
CA VAL A 44 -11.29 -9.81 -8.48
C VAL A 44 -10.50 -9.92 -7.20
N SER A 45 -11.14 -10.52 -6.19
CA SER A 45 -10.48 -11.03 -5.00
C SER A 45 -9.69 -12.27 -5.42
N GLY A 46 -8.79 -12.10 -6.39
CA GLY A 46 -7.66 -12.97 -6.54
C GLY A 46 -6.70 -12.58 -5.43
N GLU A 47 -6.43 -13.52 -4.54
CA GLU A 47 -5.47 -13.34 -3.45
C GLU A 47 -4.15 -12.82 -4.02
N CYS A 48 -3.79 -11.58 -3.67
CA CYS A 48 -2.53 -10.98 -4.08
C CYS A 48 -1.43 -11.53 -3.17
N ARG A 49 -0.55 -12.37 -3.75
CA ARG A 49 0.55 -13.01 -3.02
C ARG A 49 1.72 -12.08 -2.77
N TYR A 50 1.89 -11.08 -3.62
CA TYR A 50 2.97 -10.12 -3.55
C TYR A 50 2.44 -8.70 -3.63
N TRP A 51 3.21 -7.77 -3.05
CA TRP A 51 2.92 -6.35 -3.09
C TRP A 51 4.19 -5.57 -3.45
N LEU A 52 4.10 -4.73 -4.47
CA LEU A 52 5.14 -3.77 -4.81
C LEU A 52 4.79 -2.42 -4.18
N ARG A 53 5.72 -1.86 -3.40
CA ARG A 53 5.53 -0.57 -2.71
C ARG A 53 6.83 0.24 -2.71
N ASP A 54 6.69 1.54 -2.43
CA ASP A 54 7.82 2.36 -1.98
C ASP A 54 8.23 1.96 -0.56
N TYR A 55 9.52 1.76 -0.34
CA TYR A 55 10.10 1.57 0.97
C TYR A 55 11.33 2.45 1.11
N HIS A 56 11.22 3.51 1.91
CA HIS A 56 12.27 4.51 2.11
C HIS A 56 12.83 5.08 0.80
N GLY A 57 11.98 5.29 -0.21
CA GLY A 57 12.40 5.81 -1.52
C GLY A 57 12.93 4.76 -2.48
N TYR A 58 12.86 3.48 -2.13
CA TYR A 58 13.28 2.34 -2.95
C TYR A 58 12.10 1.46 -3.35
N LEU A 59 12.16 0.86 -4.54
CA LEU A 59 11.21 -0.17 -4.93
C LEU A 59 11.41 -1.41 -4.05
N ALA A 60 10.34 -1.90 -3.43
CA ALA A 60 10.40 -3.09 -2.58
C ALA A 60 9.23 -4.04 -2.81
N VAL A 61 9.50 -5.32 -2.58
CA VAL A 61 8.55 -6.42 -2.64
C VAL A 61 8.21 -6.86 -1.23
N PHE A 62 6.92 -6.96 -0.94
CA PHE A 62 6.38 -7.46 0.30
C PHE A 62 5.62 -8.76 0.01
N GLY A 63 5.70 -9.70 0.94
CA GLY A 63 4.84 -10.88 0.93
C GLY A 63 3.43 -10.55 1.39
N GLU A 64 2.54 -11.53 1.24
CA GLU A 64 1.17 -11.48 1.76
C GLU A 64 1.16 -11.12 3.25
N GLU A 65 0.40 -10.07 3.59
CA GLU A 65 0.21 -9.59 4.98
C GLU A 65 1.50 -9.25 5.75
N LYS A 66 2.61 -8.96 5.04
CA LYS A 66 3.87 -8.52 5.66
C LYS A 66 4.04 -7.01 5.63
N ASP A 67 4.46 -6.47 6.76
CA ASP A 67 4.82 -5.05 6.91
C ASP A 67 6.29 -4.77 6.59
N GLU A 68 7.13 -5.80 6.57
CA GLU A 68 8.55 -5.71 6.19
C GLU A 68 8.77 -6.24 4.77
N PRO A 69 9.66 -5.60 3.98
CA PRO A 69 9.93 -6.06 2.63
C PRO A 69 10.73 -7.35 2.64
N GLU A 70 10.36 -8.28 1.78
CA GLU A 70 11.15 -9.49 1.50
C GLU A 70 12.34 -9.18 0.59
N MET A 71 12.20 -8.17 -0.27
CA MET A 71 13.24 -7.74 -1.19
C MET A 71 13.19 -6.24 -1.41
N ILE A 72 14.35 -5.60 -1.47
CA ILE A 72 14.50 -4.18 -1.77
C ILE A 72 15.40 -4.05 -2.99
N PHE A 73 14.94 -3.36 -4.02
CA PHE A 73 15.70 -3.04 -5.21
C PHE A 73 16.35 -1.67 -5.04
N GLN A 74 17.59 -1.51 -5.49
CA GLN A 74 18.30 -0.22 -5.47
C GLN A 74 17.82 0.73 -6.57
N VAL A 75 16.51 0.85 -6.71
CA VAL A 75 15.81 1.68 -7.71
C VAL A 75 15.10 2.77 -6.95
N PHE A 76 15.52 4.02 -7.18
CA PHE A 76 14.90 5.16 -6.53
C PHE A 76 13.53 5.44 -7.14
N THR A 77 12.47 5.30 -6.35
CA THR A 77 11.09 5.48 -6.81
C THR A 77 10.85 6.90 -7.35
N ARG A 78 11.49 7.92 -6.76
CA ARG A 78 11.42 9.31 -7.24
C ARG A 78 11.88 9.51 -8.69
N ASN A 79 12.66 8.58 -9.23
CA ASN A 79 13.15 8.62 -10.61
C ASN A 79 12.16 7.98 -11.60
N LEU A 80 11.15 7.26 -11.10
CA LEU A 80 10.10 6.67 -11.91
C LEU A 80 9.10 7.74 -12.39
N PRO A 81 8.29 7.46 -13.44
CA PRO A 81 7.17 8.32 -13.80
C PRO A 81 6.25 8.62 -12.61
N GLN A 82 5.66 9.82 -12.57
CA GLN A 82 4.80 10.24 -11.46
C GLN A 82 3.62 9.29 -11.21
N TYR A 83 3.07 8.72 -12.30
CA TYR A 83 2.00 7.73 -12.22
C TYR A 83 2.45 6.48 -11.44
N ASP A 84 3.65 5.97 -11.73
CA ASP A 84 4.21 4.80 -11.08
C ASP A 84 4.59 5.06 -9.63
N GLN A 85 5.11 6.25 -9.34
CA GLN A 85 5.34 6.69 -7.96
C GLN A 85 4.05 6.61 -7.13
N GLN A 86 2.95 7.16 -7.66
CA GLN A 86 1.66 7.12 -6.97
C GLN A 86 1.13 5.69 -6.82
N ALA A 87 1.29 4.85 -7.85
CA ALA A 87 0.90 3.45 -7.79
C ALA A 87 1.67 2.69 -6.70
N LEU A 88 2.99 2.90 -6.58
CA LEU A 88 3.82 2.29 -5.54
C LEU A 88 3.52 2.80 -4.13
N GLN A 89 3.12 4.06 -3.98
CA GLN A 89 2.67 4.60 -2.69
C GLN A 89 1.32 4.00 -2.26
N ASN A 90 0.41 3.74 -3.21
CA ASN A 90 -0.85 3.05 -2.94
C ASN A 90 -0.66 1.54 -2.72
N GLY A 91 0.41 0.99 -3.28
CA GLY A 91 0.71 -0.43 -3.29
C GLY A 91 0.07 -1.14 -4.47
N ILE A 92 0.88 -1.93 -5.17
CA ILE A 92 0.46 -2.70 -6.34
C ILE A 92 0.40 -4.16 -5.94
N GLY A 93 -0.81 -4.70 -5.84
CA GLY A 93 -1.04 -6.12 -5.59
C GLY A 93 -0.75 -6.95 -6.84
N VAL A 94 -0.04 -8.06 -6.65
CA VAL A 94 0.38 -8.98 -7.71
C VAL A 94 0.04 -10.41 -7.30
N ARG A 95 -0.55 -11.18 -8.24
CA ARG A 95 -1.14 -12.49 -7.95
C ARG A 95 -0.12 -13.63 -7.96
N ASP A 96 0.84 -13.57 -8.88
CA ASP A 96 1.81 -14.62 -9.10
C ASP A 96 3.20 -14.06 -9.40
N TYR A 97 4.18 -14.98 -9.44
CA TYR A 97 5.58 -14.61 -9.60
C TYR A 97 5.91 -14.11 -11.01
N GLU A 98 5.26 -14.63 -12.05
CA GLU A 98 5.50 -14.18 -13.42
C GLU A 98 5.04 -12.73 -13.61
N GLU A 99 3.84 -12.39 -13.09
CA GLU A 99 3.37 -11.00 -13.08
C GLU A 99 4.30 -10.11 -12.24
N LEU A 100 4.84 -10.61 -11.12
CA LEU A 100 5.76 -9.86 -10.27
C LEU A 100 7.02 -9.47 -11.04
N ILE A 101 7.64 -10.43 -11.74
CA ILE A 101 8.84 -10.19 -12.53
C ILE A 101 8.54 -9.19 -13.65
N ALA A 102 7.47 -9.37 -14.40
CA ALA A 102 7.10 -8.45 -15.47
C ALA A 102 6.94 -7.00 -14.97
N ARG A 103 6.29 -6.80 -13.82
CA ARG A 103 6.14 -5.46 -13.21
C ARG A 103 7.47 -4.88 -12.76
N ILE A 104 8.35 -5.70 -12.18
CA ILE A 104 9.67 -5.24 -11.75
C ILE A 104 10.49 -4.84 -12.98
N GLU A 105 10.47 -5.64 -14.05
CA GLU A 105 11.14 -5.34 -15.31
C GLU A 105 10.69 -3.99 -15.87
N ASP A 106 9.37 -3.70 -15.87
CA ASP A 106 8.84 -2.41 -16.30
C ASP A 106 9.39 -1.23 -15.49
N PHE A 107 9.64 -1.40 -14.19
CA PHE A 107 10.17 -0.33 -13.33
C PHE A 107 11.69 -0.13 -13.45
N ILE A 108 12.43 -1.11 -13.97
CA ILE A 108 13.90 -1.09 -13.97
C ILE A 108 14.52 -1.06 -15.38
N SER A 109 13.68 -1.01 -16.42
CA SER A 109 14.06 -0.89 -17.84
C SER A 109 14.64 0.47 -18.18
#